data_AF-A0A4Y2J0U5-F1
#
_entry.id   AF-A0A4Y2J0U5-F1
#
_cell.length_a   1.000
_cell.length_b   1.000
_cell.length_c   1.000
_cell.angle_alpha   90.00
_cell.angle_beta   90.00
_cell.angle_gamma   90.00
#
_symmetry.space_group_name_H-M   'P 1'
#
loop_
_entity.id
_entity.type
_entity.pdbx_description
1 polymer ?
#
loop_
_entity_poly.entity_id
_entity_poly.type
_entity_poly.pdbx_seq_one_letter_code
_entity_poly.pdbx_strand_id
1 'polypeptide(L)'
;MIADSADCEVRSVIRFLNAKNAKPAEIHRQLVEIYGENVMTDGMVRKWVRQFNDERTNVHEETRSGRPSVVNDGLVAKVNEKIRENSRFTIRMICDEFPQISKTVLNEIVTNRLNYRKLCSCWVPKMLTGVHKTKGLGSALTFLTRYSEEDKEFLNKIVTGDETWVFHVTPESKQ
;
A
#
# COMPACT_ATOMS: atom_id res chain seq x y z
N MET A 1 -5.12 -5.00 -15.50
CA MET A 1 -5.18 -4.60 -16.93
C MET A 1 -4.32 -5.58 -17.70
N ILE A 2 -4.94 -6.61 -18.27
CA ILE A 2 -4.25 -7.53 -19.17
C ILE A 2 -4.33 -6.82 -20.53
N ALA A 3 -3.20 -6.30 -21.01
CA ALA A 3 -3.11 -5.98 -22.43
C ALA A 3 -3.37 -7.30 -23.17
N ASP A 4 -4.27 -7.29 -24.14
CA ASP A 4 -4.66 -8.50 -24.88
C ASP A 4 -3.38 -9.19 -25.39
N SER A 5 -3.16 -10.45 -24.99
CA SER A 5 -1.91 -11.20 -25.30
C SER A 5 -1.59 -11.17 -26.80
N ALA A 6 -2.64 -11.15 -27.63
CA ALA A 6 -2.55 -11.05 -29.09
C ALA A 6 -1.84 -9.78 -29.57
N ASP A 7 -2.00 -8.64 -28.88
CA ASP A 7 -1.51 -7.35 -29.34
C ASP A 7 0.03 -7.24 -29.18
N CYS A 8 0.59 -7.84 -28.12
CA CYS A 8 2.04 -7.92 -27.96
C CYS A 8 2.69 -8.98 -28.87
N GLU A 9 1.98 -10.04 -29.21
CA GLU A 9 2.46 -11.06 -30.16
C GLU A 9 2.64 -10.46 -31.55
N VAL A 10 1.62 -9.76 -32.07
CA VAL A 10 1.67 -9.13 -33.41
C VAL A 10 2.80 -8.09 -33.49
N ARG A 11 2.99 -7.29 -32.44
CA ARG A 11 4.08 -6.29 -32.40
C ARG A 11 5.47 -6.93 -32.30
N SER A 12 5.59 -8.12 -31.70
CA SER A 12 6.83 -8.91 -31.71
C SER A 12 7.18 -9.38 -33.12
N VAL A 13 6.16 -9.82 -33.88
CA VAL A 13 6.32 -10.20 -35.29
C VAL A 13 6.73 -9.00 -36.13
N ILE A 14 6.13 -7.82 -35.92
CA ILE A 14 6.56 -6.57 -36.60
C ILE A 14 8.04 -6.29 -36.32
N ARG A 15 8.48 -6.39 -35.06
CA ARG A 15 9.88 -6.15 -34.69
C ARG A 15 10.83 -7.12 -35.41
N PHE A 16 10.46 -8.40 -35.46
CA PHE A 16 11.24 -9.42 -36.16
C PHE A 16 11.33 -9.16 -37.67
N LEU A 17 10.21 -8.85 -38.32
CA LEU A 17 10.18 -8.56 -39.77
C LEU A 17 10.89 -7.25 -40.11
N ASN A 18 10.81 -6.24 -39.24
CA ASN A 18 11.55 -5.00 -39.39
C ASN A 18 13.07 -5.24 -39.29
N ALA A 19 13.52 -6.08 -38.35
CA ALA A 19 14.94 -6.47 -38.25
C ALA A 19 15.45 -7.25 -39.48
N LYS A 20 14.54 -7.92 -40.21
CA LYS A 20 14.83 -8.52 -41.53
C LYS A 20 14.82 -7.52 -42.69
N ASN A 21 14.68 -6.22 -42.41
CA ASN A 21 14.57 -5.14 -43.40
C ASN A 21 13.35 -5.27 -44.35
N ALA A 22 12.26 -5.91 -43.88
CA ALA A 22 11.02 -5.95 -44.64
C ALA A 22 10.37 -4.55 -44.68
N LYS A 23 9.81 -4.17 -45.84
CA LYS A 23 9.11 -2.88 -45.98
C LYS A 23 7.79 -2.91 -45.18
N PRO A 24 7.35 -1.79 -44.57
CA PRO A 24 6.12 -1.74 -43.77
C PRO A 24 4.87 -2.30 -44.47
N ALA A 25 4.72 -2.03 -45.78
CA ALA A 25 3.61 -2.54 -46.57
C ALA A 25 3.62 -4.08 -46.71
N GLU A 26 4.81 -4.67 -46.78
CA GLU A 26 4.99 -6.12 -46.84
C GLU A 26 4.73 -6.77 -45.48
N ILE A 27 5.16 -6.11 -44.40
CA ILE A 27 4.84 -6.52 -43.03
C ILE A 27 3.32 -6.54 -42.82
N HIS A 28 2.62 -5.49 -43.23
CA HIS A 28 1.15 -5.43 -43.12
C HIS A 28 0.47 -6.56 -43.91
N ARG A 29 0.94 -6.83 -45.14
CA ARG A 29 0.42 -7.94 -45.96
C ARG A 29 0.55 -9.30 -45.28
N GLN A 30 1.73 -9.59 -44.73
CA GLN A 30 1.98 -10.86 -44.01
C GLN A 30 1.16 -10.97 -42.72
N LEU A 31 0.96 -9.85 -42.01
CA LEU A 31 0.13 -9.85 -40.82
C LEU A 31 -1.34 -10.13 -41.14
N VAL A 32 -1.88 -9.52 -42.20
CA VAL A 32 -3.26 -9.76 -42.65
C VAL A 32 -3.44 -11.21 -43.10
N GLU A 33 -2.45 -11.79 -43.78
CA GLU A 33 -2.48 -13.18 -44.23
C GLU A 33 -2.50 -14.19 -43.06
N ILE A 34 -1.73 -13.93 -42.00
CA ILE A 34 -1.57 -14.87 -40.86
C ILE A 34 -2.66 -14.66 -39.80
N TYR A 35 -3.00 -13.41 -39.49
CA TYR A 35 -3.86 -13.04 -38.35
C TYR A 35 -5.23 -12.49 -38.77
N GLY A 36 -5.46 -12.26 -40.07
CA GLY A 36 -6.73 -11.76 -40.62
C GLY A 36 -6.81 -10.24 -40.79
N GLU A 37 -7.82 -9.76 -41.52
CA GLU A 37 -7.98 -8.36 -41.93
C GLU A 37 -8.07 -7.34 -40.77
N ASN A 38 -8.52 -7.78 -39.60
CA ASN A 38 -8.76 -6.92 -38.44
C ASN A 38 -7.57 -6.85 -37.46
N VAL A 39 -6.42 -7.46 -37.79
CA VAL A 39 -5.28 -7.55 -36.85
C VAL A 39 -4.71 -6.19 -36.49
N MET A 40 -4.39 -5.35 -37.48
CA MET A 40 -3.77 -4.06 -37.28
C MET A 40 -3.82 -3.25 -38.58
N THR A 41 -4.15 -1.96 -38.48
CA THR A 41 -4.13 -1.08 -39.65
C THR A 41 -2.71 -0.82 -40.14
N ASP A 42 -2.55 -0.63 -41.45
CA ASP A 42 -1.28 -0.24 -42.08
C ASP A 42 -0.62 0.99 -41.41
N GLY A 43 -1.42 1.96 -40.96
CA GLY A 43 -0.94 3.12 -40.21
C GLY A 43 -0.30 2.75 -38.86
N MET A 44 -0.86 1.78 -38.13
CA MET A 44 -0.30 1.29 -36.86
C MET A 44 0.98 0.49 -37.11
N VAL A 45 1.06 -0.30 -38.18
CA VAL A 45 2.29 -1.03 -38.57
C VAL A 45 3.42 -0.04 -38.86
N ARG A 46 3.17 1.00 -39.66
CA ARG A 46 4.17 2.06 -39.94
C ARG A 46 4.62 2.78 -38.67
N LYS A 47 3.69 3.07 -37.76
CA LYS A 47 4.00 3.68 -36.46
C LYS A 47 4.94 2.80 -35.63
N TRP A 48 4.67 1.50 -35.53
CA TRP A 48 5.53 0.57 -34.79
C TRP A 48 6.90 0.39 -35.44
N VAL A 49 6.95 0.25 -36.77
CA VAL A 49 8.24 0.21 -37.51
C VAL A 49 9.08 1.44 -37.22
N ARG A 50 8.47 2.64 -37.25
CA ARG A 50 9.18 3.88 -36.89
C ARG A 50 9.72 3.83 -35.45
N GLN A 51 8.90 3.41 -34.49
CA GLN A 51 9.34 3.31 -33.10
C GLN A 51 10.48 2.30 -32.91
N PHE A 52 10.45 1.17 -33.60
CA PHE A 52 11.53 0.17 -33.55
C PHE A 52 12.82 0.67 -34.21
N ASN A 53 12.70 1.51 -35.25
CA ASN A 53 13.86 2.19 -35.86
C ASN A 53 14.43 3.27 -34.93
N ASP A 54 13.57 3.92 -34.13
CA ASP A 54 13.94 4.87 -33.07
C ASP A 54 14.42 4.13 -31.78
N GLU A 55 15.05 2.95 -31.93
CA GLU A 55 15.67 2.13 -30.87
C GLU A 55 14.74 1.62 -29.75
N ARG A 56 13.42 1.72 -29.89
CA ARG A 56 12.49 1.13 -28.92
C ARG A 56 12.64 -0.39 -28.89
N THR A 57 12.89 -0.98 -27.74
CA THR A 57 12.97 -2.45 -27.57
C THR A 57 11.73 -3.05 -26.91
N ASN A 58 10.86 -2.22 -26.32
CA ASN A 58 9.66 -2.68 -25.64
C ASN A 58 8.46 -2.79 -26.59
N VAL A 59 7.88 -3.99 -26.63
CA VAL A 59 6.72 -4.36 -27.46
C VAL A 59 5.38 -3.98 -26.81
N HIS A 60 5.38 -3.78 -25.49
CA HIS A 60 4.23 -3.30 -24.76
C HIS A 60 4.00 -1.80 -25.02
N GLU A 61 2.74 -1.38 -24.98
CA GLU A 61 2.44 0.06 -24.89
C GLU A 61 3.07 0.60 -23.60
N GLU A 62 3.64 1.80 -23.70
CA GLU A 62 3.99 2.53 -22.48
C GLU A 62 2.71 2.83 -21.71
N THR A 63 2.81 2.82 -20.39
CA THR A 63 1.69 3.19 -19.53
C THR A 63 1.22 4.57 -19.95
N ARG A 64 0.00 4.67 -20.50
CA ARG A 64 -0.56 5.96 -20.89
C ARG A 64 -0.48 6.89 -19.68
N SER A 65 0.18 8.04 -19.84
CA SER A 65 0.06 9.10 -18.84
C SER A 65 -1.41 9.52 -18.83
N GLY A 66 -2.12 9.08 -17.79
CA GLY A 66 -3.49 9.52 -17.56
C GLY A 66 -3.54 11.02 -17.27
N ARG A 67 -4.74 11.53 -16.95
CA ARG A 67 -4.88 12.87 -16.39
C ARG A 67 -3.92 13.02 -15.19
N PRO A 68 -3.12 14.10 -15.10
CA PRO A 68 -2.26 14.33 -13.95
C PRO A 68 -3.09 14.23 -12.67
N SER A 69 -2.66 13.34 -11.76
CA SER A 69 -3.30 13.22 -10.46
C SER A 69 -3.18 14.56 -9.74
N VAL A 70 -4.28 15.04 -9.15
CA VAL A 70 -4.27 16.21 -8.25
C VAL A 70 -3.36 15.93 -7.03
N VAL A 71 -3.09 14.65 -6.75
CA VAL A 71 -2.17 14.18 -5.71
C VAL A 71 -0.75 14.13 -6.25
N ASN A 72 0.05 15.14 -5.91
CA ASN A 72 1.49 15.17 -6.09
C ASN A 72 2.20 14.58 -4.86
N ASP A 73 3.37 13.97 -5.03
CA ASP A 73 4.22 13.44 -3.96
C ASP A 73 4.55 14.50 -2.89
N GLY A 74 4.71 15.76 -3.30
CA GLY A 74 4.91 16.88 -2.37
C GLY A 74 3.73 17.12 -1.43
N LEU A 75 2.49 16.90 -1.89
CA LEU A 75 1.30 16.98 -1.04
C LEU A 75 1.24 15.79 -0.08
N VAL A 76 1.53 14.58 -0.58
CA VAL A 76 1.57 13.36 0.22
C VAL A 76 2.57 13.49 1.39
N ALA A 77 3.75 14.04 1.11
CA ALA A 77 4.78 14.29 2.13
C ALA A 77 4.29 15.27 3.21
N LYS A 78 3.65 16.38 2.84
CA LYS A 78 3.12 17.37 3.79
C LYS A 78 2.01 16.79 4.67
N VAL A 79 1.09 16.01 4.09
CA VAL A 79 0.03 15.33 4.86
C VAL A 79 0.65 14.34 5.84
N ASN A 80 1.67 13.59 5.43
CA ASN A 80 2.38 12.64 6.29
C ASN A 80 3.10 13.33 7.46
N GLU A 81 3.77 14.47 7.20
CA GLU A 81 4.42 15.27 8.23
C GLU A 81 3.43 15.70 9.31
N LYS A 82 2.26 16.25 8.91
CA LYS A 82 1.20 16.62 9.85
C LYS A 82 0.68 15.46 10.69
N ILE A 83 0.50 14.28 10.10
CA ILE A 83 0.09 13.08 10.84
C ILE A 83 1.16 12.64 11.85
N ARG A 84 2.44 12.81 11.52
CA ARG A 84 3.55 12.46 12.42
C ARG A 84 3.72 13.43 13.58
N GLU A 85 3.45 14.72 13.38
CA GLU A 85 3.43 15.72 14.45
C GLU A 85 2.39 15.37 15.53
N ASN A 86 1.23 14.84 15.12
CA ASN A 86 0.19 14.40 16.05
C ASN A 86 -0.52 13.14 15.55
N SER A 87 -0.18 11.99 16.14
CA SER A 87 -0.75 10.69 15.77
C SER A 87 -2.27 10.57 16.01
N ARG A 88 -2.90 11.55 16.67
CA ARG A 88 -4.34 11.63 16.91
C ARG A 88 -5.09 12.51 15.90
N PHE A 89 -4.45 12.89 14.78
CA PHE A 89 -5.11 13.66 13.73
C PHE A 89 -6.38 12.96 13.23
N THR A 90 -7.48 13.71 13.18
CA THR A 90 -8.70 13.28 12.51
C THR A 90 -8.69 13.76 11.06
N ILE A 91 -9.40 13.06 10.17
CA ILE A 91 -9.58 13.50 8.78
C ILE A 91 -10.11 14.94 8.70
N ARG A 92 -10.96 15.36 9.65
CA ARG A 92 -11.47 16.73 9.71
C ARG A 92 -10.37 17.76 9.97
N MET A 93 -9.50 17.51 10.95
CA MET A 93 -8.36 18.38 11.21
C MET A 93 -7.41 18.46 10.01
N ILE A 94 -7.22 17.37 9.27
CA ILE A 94 -6.43 17.40 8.02
C ILE A 94 -7.13 18.25 6.95
N CYS A 95 -8.46 18.21 6.85
CA CYS A 95 -9.20 19.09 5.93
C CYS A 95 -9.04 20.57 6.29
N ASP A 96 -9.03 20.89 7.59
CA ASP A 96 -8.85 22.25 8.08
C ASP A 96 -7.44 22.80 7.74
N GLU A 97 -6.42 21.95 7.77
CA GLU A 97 -5.04 22.29 7.38
C GLU A 97 -4.85 22.39 5.84
N PHE A 98 -5.66 21.67 5.06
CA PHE A 98 -5.57 21.62 3.61
C PHE A 98 -6.92 21.95 2.94
N PRO A 99 -7.46 23.18 3.12
CA PRO A 99 -8.80 23.53 2.65
C PRO A 99 -8.96 23.49 1.12
N GLN A 100 -7.86 23.63 0.38
CA GLN A 100 -7.82 23.52 -1.08
C GLN A 100 -7.96 22.09 -1.60
N ILE A 101 -7.86 21.07 -0.73
CA ILE A 101 -7.95 19.65 -1.11
C ILE A 101 -9.27 19.08 -0.59
N SER A 102 -9.96 18.33 -1.46
CA SER A 102 -11.20 17.68 -1.04
C SER A 102 -10.94 16.60 0.01
N LYS A 103 -11.90 16.44 0.92
CA LYS A 103 -11.87 15.40 1.97
C LYS A 103 -11.65 13.99 1.41
N THR A 104 -12.26 13.67 0.27
CA THR A 104 -12.12 12.36 -0.38
C THR A 104 -10.68 12.09 -0.81
N VAL A 105 -10.02 13.09 -1.40
CA VAL A 105 -8.62 12.99 -1.83
C VAL A 105 -7.69 12.86 -0.62
N LEU A 106 -7.92 13.63 0.44
CA LEU A 106 -7.16 13.50 1.68
C LEU A 106 -7.32 12.09 2.29
N ASN A 107 -8.53 11.55 2.29
CA ASN A 107 -8.78 10.19 2.77
C ASN A 107 -8.06 9.13 1.92
N GLU A 108 -8.05 9.29 0.59
CA GLU A 108 -7.28 8.43 -0.32
C GLU A 108 -5.77 8.50 -0.04
N ILE A 109 -5.23 9.70 0.19
CA ILE A 109 -3.82 9.88 0.54
C ILE A 109 -3.49 9.15 1.85
N VAL A 110 -4.30 9.34 2.89
CA VAL A 110 -4.07 8.74 4.20
C VAL A 110 -4.17 7.22 4.15
N THR A 111 -5.22 6.67 3.54
CA THR A 111 -5.50 5.22 3.55
C THR A 111 -4.78 4.46 2.45
N ASN A 112 -4.70 4.97 1.23
CA ASN A 112 -4.17 4.22 0.09
C ASN A 112 -2.71 4.54 -0.20
N ARG A 113 -2.30 5.81 -0.10
CA ARG A 113 -0.92 6.22 -0.42
C ARG A 113 0.01 6.03 0.77
N LEU A 114 -0.41 6.48 1.95
CA LEU A 114 0.37 6.37 3.18
C LEU A 114 0.08 5.10 3.99
N ASN A 115 -1.00 4.37 3.65
CA ASN A 115 -1.40 3.12 4.30
C ASN A 115 -1.64 3.25 5.81
N TYR A 116 -2.06 4.43 6.27
CA TYR A 116 -2.48 4.61 7.67
C TYR A 116 -3.85 3.99 7.90
N ARG A 117 -4.02 3.42 9.10
CA ARG A 117 -5.28 2.87 9.58
C ARG A 117 -5.69 3.56 10.87
N LYS A 118 -6.98 3.81 11.02
CA LYS A 118 -7.53 4.30 12.27
C LYS A 118 -7.53 3.17 13.29
N LEU A 119 -6.84 3.38 14.40
CA LEU A 119 -6.86 2.49 15.57
C LEU A 119 -7.55 3.21 16.73
N CYS A 120 -8.25 2.45 17.55
CA CYS A 120 -8.75 2.95 18.83
C CYS A 120 -7.59 2.97 19.84
N SER A 121 -7.51 4.02 20.66
CA SER A 121 -6.54 4.04 21.76
C SER A 121 -6.88 2.95 22.78
N CYS A 122 -5.87 2.23 23.27
CA CYS A 122 -6.05 1.28 24.36
C CYS A 122 -6.29 2.03 25.68
N TRP A 123 -7.19 1.50 26.50
CA TRP A 123 -7.38 2.00 27.86
C TRP A 123 -6.13 1.71 28.68
N VAL A 124 -5.59 2.75 29.31
CA VAL A 124 -4.46 2.65 30.22
C VAL A 124 -5.02 2.79 31.65
N PRO A 125 -4.91 1.75 32.51
CA PRO A 125 -5.54 1.76 33.84
C PRO A 125 -5.09 2.93 34.73
N LYS A 126 -3.85 3.41 34.56
CA LYS A 126 -3.29 4.49 35.37
C LYS A 126 -2.23 5.28 34.61
N MET A 127 -2.24 6.60 34.80
CA MET A 127 -1.15 7.46 34.35
C MET A 127 0.07 7.28 35.25
N LEU A 128 1.14 6.68 34.72
CA LEU A 128 2.37 6.44 35.46
C LEU A 128 3.27 7.68 35.49
N THR A 129 3.77 8.03 36.69
CA THR A 129 4.80 9.04 36.88
C THR A 129 6.17 8.47 36.51
N GLY A 130 7.18 9.34 36.35
CA GLY A 130 8.57 8.89 36.11
C GLY A 130 9.06 7.91 37.17
N VAL A 131 8.77 8.18 38.44
CA VAL A 131 9.13 7.30 39.57
C VAL A 131 8.49 5.92 39.45
N HIS A 132 7.19 5.83 39.12
CA HIS A 132 6.53 4.55 38.91
C HIS A 132 7.18 3.75 37.77
N LYS A 133 7.57 4.41 36.67
CA LYS A 133 8.24 3.76 35.53
C LYS A 133 9.62 3.23 35.91
N THR A 134 10.42 4.03 36.62
CA THR A 134 11.75 3.60 37.07
C THR A 134 11.66 2.41 38.02
N LYS A 135 10.73 2.43 38.99
CA LYS A 135 10.51 1.31 39.89
C LYS A 135 10.05 0.06 39.13
N GLY A 136 9.09 0.21 38.21
CA GLY A 136 8.62 -0.88 37.36
C GLY A 136 9.72 -1.50 36.51
N LEU A 137 10.57 -0.68 35.88
CA LEU A 137 11.71 -1.15 35.11
C LEU A 137 12.73 -1.89 35.98
N GLY A 138 13.05 -1.36 37.15
CA GLY A 138 13.98 -1.98 38.10
C GLY A 138 13.50 -3.37 38.53
N SER A 139 12.23 -3.48 38.93
CA SER A 139 11.64 -4.78 39.29
C SER A 139 11.62 -5.75 38.12
N ALA A 140 11.21 -5.32 36.93
CA ALA A 140 11.21 -6.16 35.74
C ALA A 140 12.61 -6.67 35.37
N LEU A 141 13.63 -5.81 35.49
CA LEU A 141 15.02 -6.19 35.25
C LEU A 141 15.49 -7.25 36.25
N THR A 142 15.18 -7.11 37.54
CA THR A 142 15.51 -8.13 38.54
C THR A 142 14.87 -9.49 38.22
N PHE A 143 13.58 -9.49 37.82
CA PHE A 143 12.90 -10.72 37.40
C PHE A 143 13.52 -11.33 36.16
N LEU A 144 13.90 -10.51 35.17
CA LEU A 144 14.53 -10.96 33.93
C LEU A 144 15.91 -11.57 34.18
N THR A 145 16.74 -10.95 35.02
CA THR A 145 18.06 -11.47 35.37
C THR A 145 17.94 -12.82 36.08
N ARG A 146 17.04 -12.93 37.07
CA ARG A 146 16.80 -14.21 37.76
C ARG A 146 16.31 -15.30 36.82
N TYR A 147 15.40 -14.95 35.91
CA TYR A 147 14.96 -15.89 34.88
C TYR A 147 16.12 -16.33 33.98
N SER A 148 17.07 -15.45 33.65
CA SER A 148 18.24 -15.83 32.84
C SER A 148 19.22 -16.77 33.56
N GLU A 149 19.28 -16.72 34.89
CA GLU A 149 20.18 -17.55 35.70
C GLU A 149 19.57 -18.91 36.07
N GLU A 150 18.29 -18.92 36.43
CA GLU A 150 17.59 -20.09 36.96
C GLU A 150 16.63 -20.74 35.93
N ASP A 151 16.41 -20.11 34.77
CA ASP A 151 15.47 -20.52 33.72
C ASP A 151 14.07 -20.87 34.29
N LYS A 152 13.46 -21.97 33.83
CA LYS A 152 12.08 -22.33 34.22
C LYS A 152 11.94 -22.72 35.70
N GLU A 153 13.03 -23.12 36.36
CA GLU A 153 13.00 -23.46 37.79
C GLU A 153 12.61 -22.25 38.65
N PHE A 154 12.96 -21.03 38.21
CA PHE A 154 12.51 -19.82 38.88
C PHE A 154 10.99 -19.66 38.84
N LEU A 155 10.36 -19.93 37.68
CA LEU A 155 8.90 -19.78 37.52
C LEU A 155 8.13 -20.79 38.39
N ASN A 156 8.66 -22.00 38.58
CA ASN A 156 8.06 -23.03 39.43
C ASN A 156 7.95 -22.60 40.91
N LYS A 157 8.73 -21.62 41.34
CA LYS A 157 8.73 -21.09 42.72
C LYS A 157 7.74 -19.94 42.92
N ILE A 158 7.09 -19.46 41.87
CA ILE A 158 6.17 -18.33 41.94
C ILE A 158 4.73 -18.83 42.11
N VAL A 159 4.08 -18.39 43.18
CA VAL A 159 2.62 -18.50 43.36
C VAL A 159 2.04 -17.09 43.34
N THR A 160 1.04 -16.84 42.48
CA THR A 160 0.38 -15.54 42.36
C THR A 160 -1.11 -15.67 42.69
N GLY A 161 -1.71 -14.60 43.20
CA GLY A 161 -3.15 -14.50 43.45
C GLY A 161 -3.59 -13.05 43.32
N ASP A 162 -4.83 -12.84 42.85
CA ASP A 162 -5.48 -11.54 42.75
C ASP A 162 -6.98 -11.70 43.01
N GLU A 163 -7.64 -10.62 43.42
CA GLU A 163 -9.07 -10.60 43.70
C GLU A 163 -9.82 -9.94 42.54
N THR A 164 -10.85 -10.60 42.02
CA THR A 164 -11.70 -10.07 40.95
C THR A 164 -13.14 -9.95 41.42
N TRP A 165 -13.73 -8.78 41.22
CA TRP A 165 -15.16 -8.56 41.50
C TRP A 165 -16.02 -9.31 40.49
N VAL A 166 -16.93 -10.14 40.98
CA VAL A 166 -17.94 -10.84 40.16
C VAL A 166 -19.30 -10.22 40.44
N PHE A 167 -19.93 -9.68 39.40
CA PHE A 167 -21.26 -9.09 39.51
C PHE A 167 -22.32 -10.20 39.57
N HIS A 168 -23.19 -10.14 40.58
CA HIS A 168 -24.33 -11.06 40.72
C HIS A 168 -25.64 -10.32 40.44
N VAL A 169 -26.43 -10.82 39.48
CA VAL A 169 -27.75 -10.28 39.17
C VAL A 169 -28.80 -11.05 39.96
N THR A 170 -29.60 -10.34 40.76
CA THR A 170 -30.80 -10.92 41.37
C THR A 170 -31.98 -10.63 40.45
N PRO A 171 -32.65 -11.64 39.85
CA PRO A 171 -33.80 -11.39 38.99
C PRO A 171 -34.98 -10.88 39.82
N GLU A 172 -35.68 -9.87 39.29
CA GLU A 172 -36.91 -9.36 39.90
C GLU A 172 -38.00 -10.43 39.88
N SER A 173 -38.60 -10.70 41.03
CA SER A 173 -39.75 -11.60 41.16
C SER A 173 -40.96 -10.96 40.48
N LYS A 174 -41.49 -11.59 39.44
CA LYS A 174 -42.78 -11.20 38.84
C LYS A 174 -43.88 -11.55 39.84
N GLN A 175 -44.58 -10.52 40.33
CA GLN A 175 -45.84 -10.65 41.05
C GLN A 175 -47.01 -10.54 40.08
#